data_AF-D2VGZ2-F1
#
_entry.id   AF-D2VGZ2-F1
#
_cell.length_a   1.000
_cell.length_b   1.000
_cell.length_c   1.000
_cell.angle_alpha   90.00
_cell.angle_beta   90.00
_cell.angle_gamma   90.00
#
_symmetry.space_group_name_H-M   'P 1'
#
loop_
_entity.id
_entity.type
_entity.pdbx_description
1 polymer ?
#
loop_
_entity_poly.entity_id
_entity_poly.type
_entity_poly.pdbx_seq_one_letter_code
_entity_poly.pdbx_strand_id
1 'polypeptide(L)'
;MGFSLKYASDRLRDDKEVVMEAVSNGYELFNVSDRLKSDKDVVLKAQQTFEKAYLLAPQHLKYDFDIKAARYEFNTRGIAKCHDRNQILRLIETKGYLFSYAKPKFKNDKEIILKFIEINAWQAVENASPQLKDDSDIIRKSVENCGLTIRLASERLKNNKEIALIAMKTSACKAIMDISDNLRQDREFLIEVVSYGSILNEHSSIELKSDRELRNR
;
A
#
# COMPACT_ATOMS: atom_id res chain seq x y z
N MET A 1 -17.19 -12.75 16.36
CA MET A 1 -18.44 -12.56 17.13
C MET A 1 -18.61 -11.07 17.32
N GLY A 2 -19.63 -10.46 16.72
CA GLY A 2 -19.80 -9.01 16.79
C GLY A 2 -20.42 -8.60 18.12
N PHE A 3 -19.70 -7.79 18.91
CA PHE A 3 -20.32 -7.06 20.01
C PHE A 3 -21.29 -6.05 19.41
N SER A 4 -22.56 -6.08 19.84
CA SER A 4 -23.52 -5.06 19.43
C SER A 4 -23.89 -4.14 20.58
N LEU A 5 -23.54 -2.88 20.45
CA LEU A 5 -23.84 -1.79 21.38
C LEU A 5 -25.35 -1.61 21.60
N LYS A 6 -26.19 -2.10 20.68
CA LYS A 6 -27.65 -2.12 20.86
C LYS A 6 -28.06 -2.86 22.15
N TYR A 7 -27.33 -3.89 22.56
CA TYR A 7 -27.65 -4.67 23.77
C TYR A 7 -26.72 -4.38 24.95
N ALA A 8 -25.73 -3.52 24.76
CA ALA A 8 -24.79 -3.13 25.80
C ALA A 8 -25.44 -2.19 26.82
N SER A 9 -24.98 -2.25 28.07
CA SER A 9 -25.38 -1.30 29.12
C SER A 9 -24.95 0.13 28.76
N ASP A 10 -25.61 1.13 29.34
CA ASP A 10 -25.27 2.55 29.08
C ASP A 10 -23.81 2.87 29.43
N ARG A 11 -23.26 2.21 30.46
CA ARG A 11 -21.85 2.33 30.81
C ARG A 11 -20.93 1.87 29.68
N LEU A 12 -21.26 0.77 29.00
CA LEU A 12 -20.46 0.24 27.88
C LEU A 12 -20.65 1.05 26.59
N ARG A 13 -21.85 1.63 26.40
CA ARG A 13 -22.12 2.56 25.30
C ARG A 13 -21.42 3.92 25.46
N ASP A 14 -20.96 4.23 26.66
CA ASP A 14 -20.19 5.43 26.98
C ASP A 14 -18.70 5.14 27.25
N ASP A 15 -18.25 3.90 27.05
CA ASP A 15 -16.85 3.52 27.16
C ASP A 15 -16.16 3.67 25.79
N LYS A 16 -15.16 4.56 25.71
CA LYS A 16 -14.50 4.90 24.44
C LYS A 16 -13.78 3.69 23.83
N GLU A 17 -13.16 2.81 24.63
CA GLU A 17 -12.43 1.66 24.09
C GLU A 17 -13.40 0.64 23.49
N VAL A 18 -14.46 0.31 24.23
CA VAL A 18 -15.51 -0.61 23.75
C VAL A 18 -16.18 -0.06 22.49
N VAL A 19 -16.48 1.24 22.48
CA VAL A 19 -17.09 1.91 21.33
C VAL A 19 -16.16 1.92 20.12
N MET A 20 -14.87 2.21 20.28
CA MET A 20 -13.90 2.24 19.17
C MET A 20 -13.76 0.87 18.49
N GLU A 21 -13.80 -0.22 19.26
CA GLU A 21 -13.79 -1.58 18.72
C GLU A 21 -15.11 -1.93 18.01
N ALA A 22 -16.24 -1.52 18.61
CA ALA A 22 -17.57 -1.77 18.04
C ALA A 22 -17.80 -1.02 16.71
N VAL A 23 -17.47 0.28 16.64
CA VAL A 23 -17.66 1.10 15.43
C VAL A 23 -16.71 0.71 14.29
N SER A 24 -15.60 0.04 14.62
CA SER A 24 -14.69 -0.55 13.62
C SER A 24 -15.31 -1.74 12.87
N ASN A 25 -16.37 -2.35 13.42
CA ASN A 25 -17.01 -3.55 12.88
C ASN A 25 -18.42 -3.31 12.31
N GLY A 26 -18.97 -2.08 12.33
CA GLY A 26 -20.28 -1.81 11.73
C GLY A 26 -20.99 -0.50 12.10
N TYR A 27 -22.31 -0.49 11.89
CA TYR A 27 -23.22 0.66 12.00
C TYR A 27 -23.71 0.92 13.44
N GLU A 28 -22.78 1.13 14.37
CA GLU A 28 -23.14 1.14 15.80
C GLU A 28 -23.25 2.54 16.43
N LEU A 29 -22.88 3.59 15.69
CA LEU A 29 -22.83 4.97 16.21
C LEU A 29 -24.18 5.49 16.73
N PHE A 30 -25.31 4.93 16.29
CA PHE A 30 -26.64 5.26 16.84
C PHE A 30 -26.78 4.91 18.33
N ASN A 31 -26.16 3.82 18.77
CA ASN A 31 -26.27 3.29 20.14
C ASN A 31 -25.17 3.82 21.07
N VAL A 32 -24.24 4.61 20.55
CA VAL A 32 -23.19 5.28 21.31
C VAL A 32 -23.78 6.43 22.13
N SER A 33 -23.22 6.71 23.30
CA SER A 33 -23.61 7.85 24.14
C SER A 33 -23.50 9.18 23.39
N ASP A 34 -24.32 10.17 23.74
CA ASP A 34 -24.26 11.50 23.09
C ASP A 34 -22.92 12.22 23.34
N ARG A 35 -22.28 11.92 24.48
CA ARG A 35 -20.92 12.36 24.79
C ARG A 35 -19.92 11.85 23.76
N LEU A 36 -19.93 10.55 23.47
CA LEU A 36 -19.02 9.94 22.50
C LEU A 36 -19.43 10.18 21.04
N LYS A 37 -20.71 10.43 20.74
CA LYS A 37 -21.11 10.98 19.42
C LYS A 37 -20.54 12.37 19.16
N SER A 38 -20.15 13.08 20.22
CA SER A 38 -19.46 14.37 20.16
C SER A 38 -17.92 14.22 20.22
N ASP A 39 -17.41 12.98 20.29
CA ASP A 39 -15.98 12.70 20.20
C ASP A 39 -15.58 12.55 18.73
N LYS A 40 -14.66 13.42 18.30
CA LYS A 40 -14.21 13.50 16.92
C LYS A 40 -13.55 12.21 16.42
N ASP A 41 -12.76 11.55 17.26
CA ASP A 41 -12.06 10.32 16.88
C ASP A 41 -13.06 9.18 16.65
N VAL A 42 -14.07 9.09 17.52
CA VAL A 42 -15.15 8.10 17.39
C VAL A 42 -15.93 8.31 16.10
N VAL A 43 -16.27 9.56 15.76
CA VAL A 43 -16.99 9.87 14.52
C VAL A 43 -16.11 9.60 13.29
N LEU A 44 -14.83 9.99 13.31
CA LEU A 44 -13.89 9.70 12.22
C LEU A 44 -13.71 8.19 12.03
N LYS A 45 -13.59 7.42 13.12
CA LYS A 45 -13.47 5.96 13.07
C LYS A 45 -14.74 5.33 12.48
N ALA A 46 -15.91 5.76 12.93
CA ALA A 46 -17.19 5.30 12.38
C ALA A 46 -17.38 5.68 10.90
N GLN A 47 -16.84 6.81 10.44
CA GLN A 47 -16.87 7.19 9.03
C GLN A 47 -16.05 6.26 8.12
N GLN A 48 -15.08 5.52 8.66
CA GLN A 48 -14.30 4.53 7.90
C GLN A 48 -15.17 3.34 7.46
N THR A 49 -16.15 2.95 8.28
CA THR A 49 -17.06 1.83 8.00
C THR A 49 -18.39 2.29 7.41
N PHE A 50 -18.88 3.47 7.81
CA PHE A 50 -20.11 4.06 7.31
C PHE A 50 -19.95 5.55 6.96
N GLU A 51 -19.90 5.86 5.67
CA GLU A 51 -19.66 7.23 5.15
C GLU A 51 -20.57 8.30 5.78
N LYS A 52 -21.84 7.97 6.04
CA LYS A 52 -22.83 8.90 6.60
C LYS A 52 -22.83 8.96 8.14
N ALA A 53 -21.87 8.32 8.82
CA ALA A 53 -21.77 8.34 10.28
C ALA A 53 -21.73 9.76 10.87
N TYR A 54 -21.11 10.73 10.17
CA TYR A 54 -21.10 12.13 10.60
C TYR A 54 -22.49 12.76 10.74
N LEU A 55 -23.53 12.23 10.07
CA LEU A 55 -24.90 12.75 10.21
C LEU A 55 -25.45 12.56 11.64
N LEU A 56 -24.85 11.63 12.40
CA LEU A 56 -25.22 11.30 13.78
C LEU A 56 -24.46 12.14 14.82
N ALA A 57 -23.38 12.80 14.40
CA ALA A 57 -22.63 13.71 15.25
C ALA A 57 -23.41 15.04 15.46
N PRO A 58 -23.14 15.80 16.54
CA PRO A 58 -23.74 17.11 16.75
C PRO A 58 -23.33 18.12 15.66
N GLN A 59 -24.09 19.22 15.53
CA GLN A 59 -23.95 20.19 14.44
C GLN A 59 -22.52 20.73 14.29
N HIS A 60 -21.82 21.01 15.39
CA HIS A 60 -20.46 21.53 15.34
C HIS A 60 -19.47 20.54 14.70
N LEU A 61 -19.63 19.22 14.90
CA LEU A 61 -18.83 18.20 14.24
C LEU A 61 -19.26 17.93 12.79
N LYS A 62 -20.55 18.07 12.45
CA LYS A 62 -21.01 17.95 11.03
C LYS A 62 -20.30 18.92 10.10
N TYR A 63 -19.87 20.07 10.63
CA TYR A 63 -19.16 21.10 9.90
C TYR A 63 -17.67 21.22 10.24
N ASP A 64 -17.16 20.37 11.14
CA ASP A 64 -15.75 20.28 11.49
C ASP A 64 -14.91 20.00 10.24
N PHE A 65 -13.74 20.64 10.18
CA PHE A 65 -12.87 20.58 9.01
C PHE A 65 -12.42 19.14 8.73
N ASP A 66 -11.99 18.40 9.75
CA ASP A 66 -11.45 17.04 9.57
C ASP A 66 -12.58 16.03 9.27
N ILE A 67 -13.78 16.23 9.83
CA ILE A 67 -14.97 15.40 9.53
C ILE A 67 -15.46 15.64 8.09
N LYS A 68 -15.50 16.89 7.64
CA LYS A 68 -15.82 17.25 6.25
C LYS A 68 -14.74 16.79 5.28
N ALA A 69 -13.49 16.91 5.70
CA ALA A 69 -12.35 16.38 4.99
C ALA A 69 -12.52 14.86 4.84
N ALA A 70 -12.80 14.10 5.89
CA ALA A 70 -13.10 12.67 5.77
C ALA A 70 -14.27 12.37 4.81
N ARG A 71 -15.26 13.27 4.70
CA ARG A 71 -16.42 13.18 3.78
C ARG A 71 -16.09 13.48 2.30
N TYR A 72 -15.12 14.34 2.02
CA TYR A 72 -14.85 14.87 0.67
C TYR A 72 -13.40 14.74 0.19
N GLU A 73 -12.42 14.52 1.07
CA GLU A 73 -10.99 14.46 0.76
C GLU A 73 -10.58 13.17 0.07
N PHE A 74 -11.40 12.12 0.09
CA PHE A 74 -11.04 10.85 -0.54
C PHE A 74 -12.09 10.35 -1.52
N ASN A 75 -12.67 11.27 -2.29
CA ASN A 75 -13.13 10.95 -3.64
C ASN A 75 -12.11 11.49 -4.66
N THR A 76 -12.22 11.04 -5.90
CA THR A 76 -11.27 11.40 -6.97
C THR A 76 -11.12 12.92 -7.16
N ARG A 77 -12.19 13.69 -6.91
CA ARG A 77 -12.23 15.16 -7.07
C ARG A 77 -11.58 15.91 -5.91
N GLY A 78 -11.63 15.37 -4.70
CA GLY A 78 -10.97 15.94 -3.51
C GLY A 78 -9.45 15.83 -3.59
N ILE A 79 -8.93 14.71 -4.08
CA ILE A 79 -7.49 14.44 -4.18
C ILE A 79 -6.81 15.36 -5.19
N ALA A 80 -7.49 15.63 -6.31
CA ALA A 80 -7.03 16.62 -7.29
C ALA A 80 -6.93 18.03 -6.70
N LYS A 81 -7.58 18.30 -5.55
CA LYS A 81 -7.50 19.56 -4.82
C LYS A 81 -6.55 19.51 -3.61
N CYS A 82 -5.93 18.38 -3.27
CA CYS A 82 -4.92 18.36 -2.20
C CYS A 82 -3.78 19.33 -2.53
N HIS A 83 -3.38 20.11 -1.54
CA HIS A 83 -2.30 21.08 -1.66
C HIS A 83 -1.13 20.76 -0.74
N ASP A 84 -1.40 20.07 0.37
CA ASP A 84 -0.43 19.74 1.42
C ASP A 84 -0.01 18.26 1.39
N ARG A 85 1.23 18.03 1.81
CA ARG A 85 1.85 16.73 2.01
C ARG A 85 1.16 15.90 3.09
N ASN A 86 0.71 16.49 4.20
CA ASN A 86 0.06 15.72 5.27
C ASN A 86 -1.26 15.08 4.82
N GLN A 87 -2.02 15.77 3.96
CA GLN A 87 -3.23 15.21 3.34
C GLN A 87 -2.91 13.98 2.49
N ILE A 88 -1.81 14.03 1.74
CA ILE A 88 -1.35 12.92 0.90
C ILE A 88 -0.83 11.75 1.76
N LEU A 89 -0.17 12.02 2.88
CA LEU A 89 0.27 10.95 3.79
C LEU A 89 -0.92 10.22 4.44
N ARG A 90 -1.95 10.94 4.88
CA ARG A 90 -3.19 10.30 5.37
C ARG A 90 -3.94 9.54 4.27
N LEU A 91 -3.86 10.03 3.02
CA LEU A 91 -4.46 9.37 1.86
C LEU A 91 -3.86 7.98 1.64
N ILE A 92 -2.51 7.88 1.62
CA ILE A 92 -1.84 6.61 1.33
C ILE A 92 -2.11 5.54 2.40
N GLU A 93 -2.23 5.95 3.67
CA GLU A 93 -2.52 5.06 4.80
C GLU A 93 -3.94 4.49 4.78
N THR A 94 -4.93 5.29 4.35
CA THR A 94 -6.34 4.92 4.46
C THR A 94 -6.93 4.43 3.14
N LYS A 95 -6.56 5.04 2.02
CA LYS A 95 -7.15 4.86 0.69
C LYS A 95 -6.09 5.01 -0.41
N GLY A 96 -4.97 4.30 -0.26
CA GLY A 96 -3.84 4.32 -1.20
C GLY A 96 -4.24 4.15 -2.68
N TYR A 97 -5.32 3.39 -2.96
CA TYR A 97 -5.85 3.20 -4.31
C TYR A 97 -6.17 4.51 -5.05
N LEU A 98 -6.49 5.59 -4.33
CA LEU A 98 -6.82 6.88 -4.93
C LEU A 98 -5.60 7.80 -5.16
N PHE A 99 -4.40 7.41 -4.74
CA PHE A 99 -3.17 8.17 -4.99
C PHE A 99 -2.89 8.38 -6.49
N SER A 100 -3.48 7.53 -7.35
CA SER A 100 -3.45 7.70 -8.81
C SER A 100 -4.04 9.03 -9.30
N TYR A 101 -4.89 9.69 -8.50
CA TYR A 101 -5.44 11.01 -8.80
C TYR A 101 -4.63 12.18 -8.21
N ALA A 102 -3.55 11.90 -7.46
CA ALA A 102 -2.72 12.93 -6.88
C ALA A 102 -2.00 13.76 -7.96
N LYS A 103 -1.78 15.05 -7.67
CA LYS A 103 -1.05 15.96 -8.56
C LYS A 103 0.37 15.42 -8.85
N PRO A 104 0.92 15.67 -10.06
CA PRO A 104 2.26 15.21 -10.43
C PRO A 104 3.36 15.56 -9.42
N LYS A 105 3.27 16.72 -8.75
CA LYS A 105 4.24 17.13 -7.73
C LYS A 105 4.40 16.11 -6.59
N PHE A 106 3.32 15.42 -6.20
CA PHE A 106 3.34 14.41 -5.14
C PHE A 106 3.81 13.04 -5.65
N LYS A 107 3.50 12.72 -6.90
CA LYS A 107 4.01 11.52 -7.59
C LYS A 107 5.53 11.59 -7.85
N ASN A 108 6.09 12.79 -7.83
CA ASN A 108 7.53 13.06 -7.96
C ASN A 108 8.20 13.35 -6.60
N ASP A 109 7.48 13.24 -5.49
CA ASP A 109 8.04 13.45 -4.15
C ASP A 109 8.61 12.13 -3.62
N LYS A 110 9.95 12.04 -3.58
CA LYS A 110 10.67 10.83 -3.17
C LYS A 110 10.26 10.34 -1.78
N GLU A 111 10.06 11.25 -0.82
CA GLU A 111 9.70 10.84 0.54
C GLU A 111 8.26 10.32 0.64
N ILE A 112 7.32 10.91 -0.11
CA ILE A 112 5.95 10.39 -0.19
C ILE A 112 5.96 8.99 -0.79
N ILE A 113 6.72 8.78 -1.89
CA ILE A 113 6.80 7.47 -2.52
C ILE A 113 7.45 6.43 -1.60
N LEU A 114 8.52 6.79 -0.88
CA LEU A 114 9.14 5.89 0.10
C LEU A 114 8.16 5.45 1.20
N LYS A 115 7.41 6.38 1.78
CA LYS A 115 6.37 6.04 2.77
C LYS A 115 5.25 5.19 2.16
N PHE A 116 4.88 5.45 0.90
CA PHE A 116 3.85 4.65 0.24
C PHE A 116 4.36 3.23 -0.08
N ILE A 117 5.66 3.05 -0.35
CA ILE A 117 6.27 1.74 -0.56
C ILE A 117 6.17 0.84 0.68
N GLU A 118 6.23 1.41 1.88
CA GLU A 118 6.06 0.68 3.14
C GLU A 118 4.64 0.13 3.32
N ILE A 119 3.65 0.72 2.65
CA ILE A 119 2.24 0.33 2.72
C ILE A 119 1.88 -0.58 1.52
N ASN A 120 2.22 -0.14 0.30
CA ASN A 120 1.95 -0.86 -0.95
C ASN A 120 2.98 -0.50 -2.02
N ALA A 121 4.05 -1.28 -2.09
CA ALA A 121 5.17 -1.08 -3.02
C ALA A 121 4.75 -1.03 -4.49
N TRP A 122 3.85 -1.92 -4.93
CA TRP A 122 3.39 -1.97 -6.31
C TRP A 122 2.71 -0.66 -6.71
N GLN A 123 1.71 -0.26 -5.93
CA GLN A 123 0.94 0.92 -6.26
C GLN A 123 1.77 2.21 -6.15
N ALA A 124 2.68 2.27 -5.18
CA ALA A 124 3.59 3.40 -5.02
C ALA A 124 4.46 3.61 -6.26
N VAL A 125 5.14 2.55 -6.73
CA VAL A 125 6.01 2.64 -7.91
C VAL A 125 5.19 2.87 -9.18
N GLU A 126 4.04 2.20 -9.35
CA GLU A 126 3.17 2.39 -10.53
C GLU A 126 2.79 3.86 -10.72
N ASN A 127 2.50 4.56 -9.62
CA ASN A 127 2.08 5.96 -9.62
C ASN A 127 3.23 6.95 -9.52
N ALA A 128 4.46 6.50 -9.25
CA ALA A 128 5.63 7.37 -9.21
C ALA A 128 5.93 7.97 -10.59
N SER A 129 6.60 9.12 -10.59
CA SER A 129 7.08 9.75 -11.83
C SER A 129 8.08 8.85 -12.56
N PRO A 130 8.25 9.01 -13.89
CA PRO A 130 9.29 8.28 -14.63
C PRO A 130 10.70 8.45 -14.04
N GLN A 131 10.99 9.63 -13.49
CA GLN A 131 12.26 9.93 -12.83
C GLN A 131 12.47 9.06 -11.59
N LEU A 132 11.44 8.87 -10.76
CA LEU A 132 11.52 8.01 -9.58
C LEU A 132 11.48 6.51 -9.94
N LYS A 133 10.89 6.13 -11.09
CA LYS A 133 10.99 4.76 -11.63
C LYS A 133 12.39 4.42 -12.15
N ASP A 134 13.23 5.43 -12.38
CA ASP A 134 14.65 5.28 -12.69
C ASP A 134 15.56 5.65 -11.50
N ASP A 135 15.00 5.90 -10.31
CA ASP A 135 15.77 6.11 -9.07
C ASP A 135 16.09 4.76 -8.43
N SER A 136 17.39 4.47 -8.27
CA SER A 136 17.85 3.19 -7.75
C SER A 136 17.42 2.92 -6.32
N ASP A 137 17.29 3.95 -5.48
CA ASP A 137 16.90 3.78 -4.07
C ASP A 137 15.41 3.45 -3.97
N ILE A 138 14.58 4.14 -4.76
CA ILE A 138 13.15 3.85 -4.87
C ILE A 138 12.94 2.41 -5.34
N ILE A 139 13.57 2.02 -6.44
CA ILE A 139 13.38 0.68 -6.99
C ILE A 139 13.93 -0.37 -6.05
N ARG A 140 15.14 -0.21 -5.50
CA ARG A 140 15.71 -1.11 -4.50
C ARG A 140 14.77 -1.33 -3.32
N LYS A 141 14.29 -0.24 -2.70
CA LYS A 141 13.36 -0.34 -1.56
C LYS A 141 12.05 -1.02 -1.95
N SER A 142 11.56 -0.76 -3.16
CA SER A 142 10.33 -1.39 -3.64
C SER A 142 10.48 -2.90 -3.86
N VAL A 143 11.60 -3.36 -4.43
CA VAL A 143 11.83 -4.79 -4.70
C VAL A 143 12.13 -5.59 -3.44
N GLU A 144 12.64 -4.95 -2.39
CA GLU A 144 12.75 -5.53 -1.04
C GLU A 144 11.36 -5.87 -0.46
N ASN A 145 10.35 -5.02 -0.71
CA ASN A 145 8.98 -5.25 -0.26
C ASN A 145 8.16 -6.14 -1.21
N CYS A 146 8.35 -6.00 -2.52
CA CYS A 146 7.64 -6.76 -3.55
C CYS A 146 8.53 -6.91 -4.79
N GLY A 147 9.15 -8.08 -4.99
CA GLY A 147 10.12 -8.29 -6.08
C GLY A 147 9.53 -8.04 -7.48
N LEU A 148 8.20 -8.09 -7.64
CA LEU A 148 7.53 -7.81 -8.91
C LEU A 148 7.59 -6.33 -9.33
N THR A 149 7.90 -5.40 -8.42
CA THR A 149 8.00 -3.98 -8.75
C THR A 149 9.12 -3.68 -9.74
N ILE A 150 10.08 -4.60 -9.91
CA ILE A 150 11.14 -4.50 -10.92
C ILE A 150 10.59 -4.33 -12.34
N ARG A 151 9.39 -4.87 -12.63
CA ARG A 151 8.69 -4.67 -13.91
C ARG A 151 8.47 -3.20 -14.24
N LEU A 152 8.26 -2.38 -13.21
CA LEU A 152 7.92 -0.97 -13.31
C LEU A 152 9.17 -0.07 -13.36
N ALA A 153 10.35 -0.63 -13.12
CA ALA A 153 11.61 0.08 -13.19
C ALA A 153 12.02 0.41 -14.63
N SER A 154 12.96 1.33 -14.80
CA SER A 154 13.60 1.57 -16.09
C SER A 154 14.37 0.34 -16.58
N GLU A 155 14.58 0.22 -17.90
CA GLU A 155 15.39 -0.86 -18.48
C GLU A 155 16.83 -0.87 -17.92
N ARG A 156 17.37 0.31 -17.61
CA ARG A 156 18.68 0.47 -16.95
C ARG A 156 18.70 -0.25 -15.60
N LEU A 157 17.66 -0.09 -14.79
CA LEU A 157 17.56 -0.70 -13.46
C LEU A 157 17.13 -2.18 -13.51
N LYS A 158 16.34 -2.59 -14.51
CA LYS A 158 16.09 -4.02 -14.79
C LYS A 158 17.34 -4.79 -15.18
N ASN A 159 18.34 -4.09 -15.74
CA ASN A 159 19.65 -4.64 -16.06
C ASN A 159 20.67 -4.52 -14.90
N ASN A 160 20.27 -3.99 -13.75
CA ASN A 160 21.13 -3.91 -12.58
C ASN A 160 21.13 -5.26 -11.84
N LYS A 161 22.27 -5.96 -11.88
CA LYS A 161 22.44 -7.30 -11.28
C LYS A 161 22.05 -7.34 -9.78
N GLU A 162 22.38 -6.30 -9.02
CA GLU A 162 22.09 -6.24 -7.58
C GLU A 162 20.60 -6.11 -7.29
N ILE A 163 19.92 -5.19 -7.99
CA ILE A 163 18.46 -5.01 -7.87
C ILE A 163 17.71 -6.25 -8.37
N ALA A 164 18.16 -6.83 -9.48
CA ALA A 164 17.61 -8.08 -10.02
C ALA A 164 17.74 -9.23 -9.02
N LEU A 165 18.90 -9.37 -8.36
CA LEU A 165 19.12 -10.39 -7.35
C LEU A 165 18.16 -10.21 -6.15
N ILE A 166 17.96 -8.98 -5.68
CA ILE A 166 16.99 -8.70 -4.61
C ILE A 166 15.58 -9.07 -5.05
N ALA A 167 15.15 -8.65 -6.24
CA ALA A 167 13.82 -8.98 -6.78
C ALA A 167 13.59 -10.50 -6.87
N MET A 168 14.62 -11.25 -7.29
CA MET A 168 14.57 -12.70 -7.35
C MET A 168 14.51 -13.35 -5.96
N LYS A 169 15.22 -12.81 -4.96
CA LYS A 169 15.11 -13.28 -3.58
C LYS A 169 13.72 -13.03 -2.99
N THR A 170 13.10 -11.89 -3.31
CA THR A 170 11.78 -11.52 -2.79
C THR A 170 10.61 -12.22 -3.52
N SER A 171 10.69 -12.42 -4.84
CA SER A 171 9.57 -12.93 -5.66
C SER A 171 10.03 -13.80 -6.83
N ALA A 172 10.89 -14.79 -6.51
CA ALA A 172 11.66 -15.65 -7.42
C ALA A 172 10.99 -16.01 -8.75
N CYS A 173 9.92 -16.80 -8.74
CA CYS A 173 9.41 -17.41 -9.97
C CYS A 173 8.83 -16.41 -10.99
N LYS A 174 8.44 -15.20 -10.55
CA LYS A 174 7.75 -14.23 -11.39
C LYS A 174 8.64 -13.05 -11.79
N ALA A 175 9.61 -12.67 -10.96
CA ALA A 175 10.52 -11.56 -11.24
C ALA A 175 11.49 -11.86 -12.41
N ILE A 176 11.78 -13.14 -12.69
CA ILE A 176 12.70 -13.52 -13.79
C ILE A 176 12.19 -13.07 -15.17
N MET A 177 10.88 -12.97 -15.36
CA MET A 177 10.29 -12.49 -16.62
C MET A 177 10.42 -10.98 -16.80
N ASP A 178 10.74 -10.27 -15.71
CA ASP A 178 10.70 -8.80 -15.65
C ASP A 178 12.09 -8.15 -15.60
N ILE A 179 13.16 -8.96 -15.48
CA ILE A 179 14.56 -8.52 -15.63
C ILE A 179 14.98 -8.49 -17.10
N SER A 180 16.08 -7.78 -17.39
CA SER A 180 16.59 -7.63 -18.76
C SER A 180 16.94 -8.97 -19.42
N ASP A 181 16.83 -9.03 -20.75
CA ASP A 181 17.28 -10.20 -21.54
C ASP A 181 18.76 -10.52 -21.29
N ASN A 182 19.60 -9.50 -21.13
CA ASN A 182 21.03 -9.67 -20.85
C ASN A 182 21.27 -10.45 -19.56
N LEU A 183 20.55 -10.14 -18.47
CA LEU A 183 20.68 -10.87 -17.21
C LEU A 183 20.04 -12.26 -17.28
N ARG A 184 18.96 -12.42 -18.07
CA ARG A 184 18.37 -13.75 -18.34
C ARG A 184 19.31 -14.68 -19.12
N GLN A 185 20.28 -14.13 -19.84
CA GLN A 185 21.28 -14.91 -20.58
C GLN A 185 22.62 -15.02 -19.83
N ASP A 186 22.78 -14.31 -18.72
CA ASP A 186 23.98 -14.37 -17.88
C ASP A 186 23.98 -15.65 -17.04
N ARG A 187 24.82 -16.61 -17.44
CA ARG A 187 24.97 -17.92 -16.78
C ARG A 187 25.41 -17.77 -15.32
N GLU A 188 26.33 -16.85 -15.01
CA GLU A 188 26.81 -16.64 -13.65
C GLU A 188 25.70 -16.09 -12.75
N PHE A 189 24.94 -15.12 -13.27
CA PHE A 189 23.77 -14.60 -12.56
C PHE A 189 22.72 -15.68 -12.33
N LEU A 190 22.41 -16.49 -13.33
CA LEU A 190 21.42 -17.56 -13.19
C LEU A 190 21.85 -18.64 -12.19
N ILE A 191 23.13 -19.02 -12.18
CA ILE A 191 23.69 -19.92 -11.16
C ILE A 191 23.52 -19.31 -9.77
N GLU A 192 23.85 -18.03 -9.62
CA GLU A 192 23.70 -17.30 -8.37
C GLU A 192 22.23 -17.32 -7.90
N VAL A 193 21.28 -17.02 -8.78
CA VAL A 193 19.84 -17.05 -8.46
C VAL A 193 19.35 -18.46 -8.06
N VAL A 194 19.77 -19.52 -8.79
CA VAL A 194 19.44 -20.92 -8.46
C VAL A 194 19.96 -21.29 -7.07
N SER A 195 21.15 -20.81 -6.70
CA SER A 195 21.75 -21.10 -5.39
C SER A 195 20.95 -20.52 -4.22
N TYR A 196 20.22 -19.42 -4.43
CA TYR A 196 19.39 -18.77 -3.41
C TYR A 196 17.97 -19.33 -3.32
N GLY A 197 17.49 -20.07 -4.32
CA GLY A 197 16.12 -20.55 -4.37
C GLY A 197 15.98 -21.88 -5.09
N SER A 198 15.54 -22.90 -4.35
CA SER A 198 15.10 -24.24 -4.80
C SER A 198 14.01 -24.25 -5.91
N ILE A 199 13.69 -23.11 -6.53
CA ILE A 199 12.40 -22.80 -7.16
C ILE A 199 12.50 -22.64 -8.70
N LEU A 200 13.69 -22.60 -9.30
CA LEU A 200 13.81 -22.50 -10.75
C LEU A 200 13.49 -23.80 -11.51
N ASN A 201 13.30 -24.94 -10.84
CA ASN A 201 13.10 -26.25 -11.49
C ASN A 201 11.85 -26.35 -12.40
N GLU A 202 10.81 -25.53 -12.16
CA GLU A 202 9.59 -25.56 -13.00
C GLU A 202 9.63 -24.58 -14.18
N HIS A 203 10.28 -23.42 -14.02
CA HIS A 203 10.26 -22.33 -15.01
C HIS A 203 11.60 -21.98 -15.64
N SER A 204 12.72 -22.60 -15.22
CA SER A 204 13.97 -22.50 -15.95
C SER A 204 13.71 -22.98 -17.37
N SER A 205 13.85 -22.06 -18.31
CA SER A 205 13.75 -22.27 -19.74
C SER A 205 14.45 -23.56 -20.15
N ILE A 206 13.92 -24.20 -21.18
CA ILE A 206 14.38 -25.45 -21.78
C ILE A 206 15.92 -25.49 -22.00
N GLU A 207 16.58 -24.33 -22.07
CA GLU A 207 18.05 -24.15 -22.15
C GLU A 207 18.82 -24.44 -20.85
N LEU A 208 18.29 -24.12 -19.66
CA LEU A 208 18.94 -24.43 -18.38
C LEU A 208 18.77 -25.92 -18.00
N LYS A 209 17.68 -26.56 -18.46
CA LYS A 209 17.44 -28.00 -18.27
C LYS A 209 18.35 -28.88 -19.13
N SER A 210 18.93 -28.35 -20.21
CA SER A 210 19.90 -29.04 -21.07
C SER A 210 21.33 -29.05 -20.50
N ASP A 211 21.64 -28.22 -19.50
CA ASP A 211 22.99 -28.11 -18.96
C ASP A 211 23.21 -29.09 -17.79
N ARG A 212 23.87 -30.22 -18.09
CA ARG A 212 24.07 -31.36 -17.19
C ARG A 212 24.74 -31.00 -15.85
N GLU A 213 25.49 -29.91 -15.78
CA GLU A 213 26.22 -29.48 -14.58
C GLU A 213 25.32 -28.88 -13.49
N LEU A 214 24.19 -28.27 -13.86
CA LEU A 214 23.22 -27.71 -12.91
C LEU A 214 22.36 -28.78 -12.23
N ARG A 215 22.41 -30.02 -12.72
CA ARG A 215 21.57 -31.14 -12.24
C ARG A 215 22.16 -31.87 -11.01
N ASN A 216 23.44 -31.64 -10.70
CA ASN A 216 24.22 -32.47 -9.77
C ASN A 216 24.84 -31.69 -8.59
N ARG A 217 24.31 -30.51 -8.24
CA ARG A 217 24.70 -29.74 -7.05
C ARG A 217 23.46 -29.25 -6.33
#